data_AF-A0A7K4DW46-F1
#
_entry.id   AF-A0A7K4DW46-F1
#
_cell.length_a   1.000
_cell.length_b   1.000
_cell.length_c   1.000
_cell.angle_alpha   90.00
_cell.angle_beta   90.00
_cell.angle_gamma   90.00
#
_symmetry.space_group_name_H-M   'P 1'
#
loop_
_entity.id
_entity.type
_entity.pdbx_description
1 polymer ?
#
loop_
_entity_poly.entity_id
_entity_poly.type
_entity_poly.pdbx_seq_one_letter_code
_entity_poly.pdbx_strand_id
1 'polypeptide(L)' 'GYHDGIDSCPTEPETWNKYNDHDGCPDIAPEQQRFVHDDDLDGIINDLDLCPSDPEDYDGDRDEDGCPE' A
#
# COMPACT_ATOMS: atom_id res chain seq x y z
N GLY A 1 -4.96 14.79 -17.97
CA GLY A 1 -4.27 15.70 -17.06
C GLY A 1 -5.22 16.80 -16.71
N TYR A 2 -5.28 17.17 -15.44
CA TYR A 2 -6.06 18.30 -14.96
C TYR A 2 -5.36 19.63 -15.30
N HIS A 3 -6.10 20.72 -15.32
CA HIS A 3 -5.51 22.05 -15.49
C HIS A 3 -4.94 22.53 -14.16
N ASP A 4 -3.72 23.07 -14.12
CA ASP A 4 -3.01 23.49 -12.89
C ASP A 4 -3.83 24.36 -11.90
N GLY A 5 -4.85 25.08 -12.38
CA GLY A 5 -5.73 25.90 -11.53
C GLY A 5 -6.86 25.12 -10.82
N ILE A 6 -7.06 23.86 -11.18
CA ILE A 6 -8.07 22.93 -10.67
C ILE A 6 -7.39 21.64 -10.15
N ASP A 7 -6.17 21.35 -10.63
CA ASP A 7 -5.32 20.24 -10.23
C ASP A 7 -4.71 20.49 -8.84
N SER A 8 -5.01 19.59 -7.89
CA SER A 8 -4.46 19.66 -6.54
C SER A 8 -3.00 19.16 -6.49
N CYS A 9 -2.55 18.38 -7.48
CA CYS A 9 -1.21 17.84 -7.59
C CYS A 9 -0.62 18.04 -8.99
N PRO A 10 -0.29 19.28 -9.41
CA PRO A 10 0.11 19.59 -10.79
C PRO A 10 1.39 18.88 -11.28
N THR A 11 2.20 18.37 -10.36
CA THR A 11 3.46 17.68 -10.66
C THR A 11 3.32 16.16 -10.80
N GLU A 12 2.18 15.62 -10.40
CA GLU A 12 1.95 14.17 -10.32
C GLU A 12 0.71 13.81 -11.14
N PRO A 13 0.71 12.68 -11.86
CA PRO A 13 -0.48 12.25 -12.58
C PRO A 13 -1.48 11.56 -11.63
N GLU A 14 -2.75 11.91 -11.79
CA GLU A 14 -3.91 11.21 -11.23
C GLU A 14 -3.85 9.67 -11.39
N THR A 15 -4.31 8.96 -10.35
CA THR A 15 -4.44 7.49 -10.33
C THR A 15 -5.89 7.07 -10.40
N TRP A 16 -6.25 6.25 -11.39
CA TRP A 16 -7.64 5.82 -11.60
C TRP A 16 -7.98 4.58 -10.78
N ASN A 17 -8.08 4.74 -9.46
CA ASN A 17 -8.32 3.66 -8.50
C ASN A 17 -9.69 3.73 -7.81
N LYS A 18 -10.62 4.55 -8.30
CA LYS A 18 -11.98 4.75 -7.75
C LYS A 18 -12.00 5.52 -6.44
N TYR A 19 -10.88 6.11 -6.03
CA TYR A 19 -10.78 6.97 -4.88
C TYR A 19 -10.30 8.34 -5.33
N ASN A 20 -11.16 9.35 -5.16
CA ASN A 20 -10.86 10.75 -5.51
C ASN A 20 -10.31 11.00 -6.94
N ASP A 21 -10.66 10.19 -7.94
CA ASP A 21 -10.12 10.28 -9.32
C ASP A 21 -10.35 11.62 -10.07
N HIS A 22 -10.91 12.65 -9.42
CA HIS A 22 -11.29 13.92 -10.03
C HIS A 22 -10.57 15.14 -9.46
N ASP A 23 -9.61 14.98 -8.56
CA ASP A 23 -8.86 16.10 -7.96
C ASP A 23 -7.48 16.34 -8.60
N GLY A 24 -7.04 15.42 -9.46
CA GLY A 24 -5.77 15.48 -10.18
C GLY A 24 -4.61 14.80 -9.45
N CYS A 25 -4.83 14.25 -8.25
CA CYS A 25 -3.81 13.69 -7.40
C CYS A 25 -3.71 12.16 -7.48
N PRO A 26 -2.50 11.59 -7.41
CA PRO A 26 -2.35 10.16 -7.16
C PRO A 26 -2.73 9.83 -5.72
N ASP A 27 -4.01 9.53 -5.49
CA ASP A 27 -4.48 9.10 -4.17
C ASP A 27 -4.41 7.58 -4.01
N ILE A 28 -4.38 7.10 -2.76
CA ILE A 28 -4.42 5.66 -2.44
C ILE A 28 -5.81 5.32 -1.90
N ALA A 29 -6.51 4.42 -2.60
CA ALA A 29 -7.79 3.91 -2.10
C ALA A 29 -7.58 3.18 -0.76
N PRO A 30 -8.52 3.28 0.21
CA PRO A 30 -8.41 2.60 1.51
C PRO A 30 -8.17 1.08 1.40
N GLU A 31 -8.73 0.47 0.36
CA GLU A 31 -8.55 -0.95 0.03
C GLU A 31 -7.16 -1.28 -0.52
N GLN A 32 -6.46 -0.31 -1.10
CA GLN A 32 -5.09 -0.44 -1.61
C GLN A 32 -4.04 -0.05 -0.57
N GLN A 33 -4.42 0.70 0.47
CA GLN A 33 -3.50 1.20 1.48
C GLN A 33 -2.80 0.08 2.26
N ARG A 34 -3.44 -1.09 2.37
CA ARG A 34 -2.85 -2.26 3.00
C ARG A 34 -1.63 -2.77 2.20
N PHE A 35 -1.77 -2.92 0.88
CA PHE A 35 -0.70 -3.34 -0.05
C PHE A 35 0.51 -2.39 -0.12
N VAL A 36 0.39 -1.16 0.39
CA VAL A 36 1.49 -0.18 0.42
C VAL A 36 2.40 -0.40 1.62
N HIS A 37 1.89 -1.05 2.67
CA HIS A 37 2.57 -1.21 3.94
C HIS A 37 2.75 -2.68 4.33
N ASP A 38 2.35 -3.63 3.49
CA ASP A 38 2.32 -5.08 3.71
C ASP A 38 2.61 -5.69 2.33
N ASP A 39 3.89 -5.85 2.02
CA ASP A 39 4.42 -6.13 0.68
C ASP A 39 4.14 -7.58 0.23
N ASP A 40 4.14 -8.54 1.16
CA ASP A 40 3.85 -9.95 0.92
C ASP A 40 2.41 -10.37 1.29
N LEU A 41 1.65 -9.48 1.93
CA LEU A 41 0.23 -9.61 2.23
C LEU A 41 -0.09 -10.67 3.29
N ASP A 42 0.84 -10.94 4.19
CA ASP A 42 0.63 -11.84 5.31
C ASP A 42 -0.17 -11.21 6.48
N GLY A 43 -0.31 -9.87 6.47
CA GLY A 43 -1.06 -9.09 7.45
C GLY A 43 -0.21 -8.38 8.51
N ILE A 44 1.11 -8.52 8.46
CA ILE A 44 2.08 -7.77 9.25
C ILE A 44 2.57 -6.59 8.38
N ILE A 45 2.67 -5.41 8.97
CA ILE A 45 3.17 -4.26 8.20
C ILE A 45 4.68 -4.37 8.06
N ASN A 46 5.24 -3.97 6.92
CA ASN A 46 6.67 -3.98 6.59
C ASN A 46 7.57 -3.37 7.69
N ASP A 47 7.04 -2.40 8.46
CA ASP A 47 7.77 -1.75 9.57
C ASP A 47 7.88 -2.64 10.83
N LEU A 48 7.03 -3.65 10.96
CA LEU A 48 6.96 -4.62 12.06
C LEU A 48 7.38 -6.04 11.62
N ASP A 49 7.49 -6.27 10.33
CA ASP A 49 7.84 -7.53 9.69
C ASP A 49 9.37 -7.70 9.57
N LEU A 50 9.90 -8.86 9.97
CA LEU A 50 11.33 -9.18 9.86
C LEU A 50 11.76 -9.55 8.43
N CYS A 51 10.86 -10.08 7.60
CA CYS A 51 11.12 -10.31 6.20
C CYS A 51 9.93 -9.90 5.31
N PRO A 52 9.82 -8.57 5.04
CA PRO A 52 8.71 -7.93 4.29
C PRO A 52 8.42 -8.42 2.87
N SER A 53 9.14 -9.41 2.36
CA SER A 53 8.97 -9.94 1.01
C SER A 53 8.60 -11.42 0.98
N ASP A 54 8.61 -12.09 2.13
CA ASP A 54 8.44 -13.52 2.27
C ASP A 54 7.35 -13.76 3.32
N PRO A 55 6.14 -14.18 2.90
CA PRO A 55 5.00 -14.23 3.79
C PRO A 55 5.15 -15.29 4.88
N GLU A 56 4.73 -14.95 6.10
CA GLU A 56 4.59 -15.84 7.25
C GLU A 56 3.81 -17.13 6.91
N ASP A 57 4.30 -18.28 7.40
CA ASP A 57 3.72 -19.59 7.07
C ASP A 57 2.80 -20.16 8.17
N TYR A 58 2.76 -19.50 9.34
CA TYR A 58 1.87 -19.80 10.47
C TYR A 58 1.96 -21.28 10.91
N ASP A 59 3.17 -21.81 11.02
CA ASP A 59 3.42 -23.22 11.39
C ASP A 59 3.40 -23.49 12.91
N GLY A 60 3.35 -22.44 13.72
CA GLY A 60 3.33 -22.48 15.18
C GLY A 60 4.68 -22.20 15.84
N ASP A 61 5.74 -21.89 15.09
CA ASP A 61 6.96 -21.28 15.59
C ASP A 61 7.03 -19.82 15.11
N ARG A 62 7.10 -18.87 16.06
CA ARG A 62 7.34 -17.44 15.78
C ARG A 62 6.41 -16.74 14.77
N ASP A 63 5.19 -17.25 14.55
CA ASP A 63 4.05 -16.67 13.77
C ASP A 63 3.72 -15.14 13.92
N GLU A 64 4.38 -14.39 14.80
CA GLU A 64 4.21 -12.95 14.99
C GLU A 64 5.41 -12.12 14.47
N ASP A 65 6.47 -12.77 13.95
CA ASP A 65 7.67 -12.09 13.45
C ASP A 65 7.66 -11.80 11.94
N GLY A 66 6.73 -12.39 11.19
CA GLY A 66 6.51 -12.12 9.77
C GLY A 66 7.50 -12.85 8.87
N CYS A 67 8.03 -13.98 9.33
CA CYS A 67 9.05 -14.71 8.60
C CYS A 67 8.79 -16.20 8.56
N PRO A 68 8.87 -16.84 7.38
CA PRO A 68 8.74 -18.29 7.31
C PRO A 68 9.92 -19.02 7.97
N GLU A 69 9.59 -20.08 8.71
CA GLU A 69 10.51 -20.97 9.46
C GLU A 69 11.16 -22.12 8.66
#